data_AF-A0A963RVT9-F1
#
_entry.id   AF-A0A963RVT9-F1
#
_cell.length_a   1.000
_cell.length_b   1.000
_cell.length_c   1.000
_cell.angle_alpha   90.00
_cell.angle_beta   90.00
_cell.angle_gamma   90.00
#
_symmetry.space_group_name_H-M   'P 1'
#
loop_
_entity.id
_entity.type
_entity.pdbx_description
1 polymer ?
#
loop_
_entity_poly.entity_id
_entity_poly.type
_entity_poly.pdbx_seq_one_letter_code
_entity_poly.pdbx_strand_id
1 'polypeptide(L)' 'MSESLFGIHGIALELRSQRMGLLTSNIANAATPGYKARDIDFAS' A
#
# COMPACT_ATOMS: atom_id res chain seq x y z
N MET A 1 13.26 -1.49 -25.15
CA MET A 1 12.50 -2.58 -24.48
C MET A 1 13.04 -2.97 -23.10
N SER A 2 14.03 -2.28 -22.51
CA SER A 2 14.50 -2.53 -21.13
C SER A 2 14.02 -1.50 -20.09
N GLU A 3 13.64 -0.28 -20.50
CA GLU A 3 13.17 0.76 -19.56
C GLU A 3 11.90 0.38 -18.79
N SER A 4 10.96 -0.30 -19.45
CA SER A 4 9.71 -0.74 -18.83
C SER A 4 9.91 -1.81 -17.76
N LEU A 5 10.92 -2.68 -17.92
CA LEU A 5 11.16 -3.77 -16.98
C LEU A 5 11.61 -3.24 -15.61
N PHE A 6 12.43 -2.18 -15.54
CA PHE A 6 12.83 -1.60 -14.25
C PHE A 6 11.83 -0.55 -13.73
N GLY A 7 11.08 0.13 -14.61
CA GLY A 7 10.07 1.12 -14.22
C GLY A 7 8.92 0.53 -13.40
N ILE A 8 8.39 -0.64 -13.80
CA ILE A 8 7.27 -1.27 -13.07
C ILE A 8 7.68 -1.75 -11.66
N HIS A 9 8.93 -2.18 -11.47
CA HIS A 9 9.41 -2.67 -10.18
C HIS A 9 9.60 -1.52 -9.19
N GLY A 10 10.04 -0.34 -9.66
CA GLY A 10 10.10 0.87 -8.85
C GLY A 10 8.71 1.32 -8.38
N ILE A 11 7.74 1.36 -9.30
CA ILE A 11 6.34 1.70 -8.98
C ILE A 11 5.75 0.67 -8.00
N ALA A 12 6.00 -0.63 -8.23
CA ALA A 12 5.54 -1.69 -7.32
C ALA A 12 6.15 -1.56 -5.92
N LEU A 13 7.44 -1.18 -5.81
CA LEU A 13 8.09 -0.95 -4.53
C LEU A 13 7.49 0.25 -3.79
N GLU A 14 7.17 1.33 -4.50
CA GLU A 14 6.52 2.51 -3.94
C GLU A 14 5.11 2.17 -3.42
N LEU A 15 4.28 1.51 -4.24
CA LEU A 15 2.95 1.04 -3.85
C LEU A 15 3.00 0.13 -2.62
N ARG A 16 4.00 -0.77 -2.56
CA ARG A 16 4.23 -1.61 -1.38
C ARG A 16 4.53 -0.78 -0.13
N SER A 17 5.39 0.22 -0.24
CA SER A 17 5.74 1.12 0.87
C SER A 17 4.51 1.86 1.39
N GLN A 18 3.70 2.42 0.47
CA GLN A 18 2.45 3.10 0.81
C GLN A 18 1.47 2.15 1.52
N ARG A 19 1.29 0.94 0.99
CA ARG A 19 0.42 -0.08 1.60
C ARG A 19 0.88 -0.50 2.99
N MET A 20 2.20 -0.64 3.19
CA MET A 20 2.76 -0.93 4.51
C MET A 20 2.41 0.15 5.54
N GLY A 21 2.39 1.42 5.13
CA GLY A 21 1.94 2.53 5.97
C GLY A 21 0.46 2.39 6.38
N LEU A 22 -0.41 2.04 5.45
CA LEU A 22 -1.84 1.81 5.72
C LEU A 22 -2.04 0.61 6.67
N LEU A 23 -1.37 -0.50 6.42
CA LEU A 23 -1.43 -1.69 7.28
C LEU A 23 -0.94 -1.38 8.70
N THR A 24 0.15 -0.63 8.83
CA THR A 24 0.68 -0.20 10.14
C THR A 24 -0.35 0.68 10.86
N SER A 25 -1.00 1.62 10.16
CA SER A 25 -2.07 2.43 10.72
C SER A 25 -3.26 1.60 11.17
N ASN A 26 -3.68 0.61 10.37
CA ASN A 26 -4.77 -0.30 10.71
C ASN A 26 -4.44 -1.12 11.97
N ILE A 27 -3.22 -1.64 12.08
CA ILE A 27 -2.76 -2.40 13.25
C ILE A 27 -2.74 -1.51 14.50
N ALA A 28 -2.16 -0.30 14.39
CA ALA A 28 -2.08 0.63 15.51
C ALA A 28 -3.46 1.05 16.05
N ASN A 29 -4.48 1.07 15.20
CA ASN A 29 -5.84 1.45 15.56
C ASN A 29 -6.81 0.26 15.69
N ALA A 30 -6.32 -0.98 15.66
CA ALA A 30 -7.17 -2.18 15.66
C ALA A 30 -8.06 -2.29 16.91
N ALA A 31 -7.62 -1.72 18.04
CA ALA A 31 -8.36 -1.70 19.29
C ALA A 31 -9.27 -0.46 19.47
N THR A 32 -9.26 0.48 18.52
CA THR A 32 -10.06 1.72 18.61
C THR A 32 -11.50 1.43 18.18
N PRO A 33 -12.51 1.57 19.06
CA PRO A 33 -13.90 1.34 18.69
C PRO A 33 -14.35 2.21 17.51
N GLY A 34 -14.98 1.60 16.51
CA GLY A 34 -15.47 2.31 15.32
C GLY A 34 -14.40 2.64 14.27
N TYR A 35 -13.14 2.26 14.47
CA TYR A 35 -12.10 2.43 13.45
C TYR A 35 -12.38 1.57 12.21
N LYS A 36 -12.23 2.17 11.03
CA LYS A 36 -12.42 1.50 9.73
C LYS A 36 -11.06 1.34 9.04
N ALA A 37 -10.65 0.09 8.86
CA ALA A 37 -9.44 -0.25 8.15
C ALA A 37 -9.50 0.21 6.68
N ARG A 38 -8.36 0.62 6.14
CA ARG A 38 -8.20 1.11 4.76
C ARG A 38 -7.08 0.37 4.04
N ASP A 39 -7.20 0.22 2.73
CA ASP A 39 -6.17 -0.35 1.86
C ASP A 39 -6.18 0.37 0.51
N ILE A 40 -5.17 0.11 -0.32
CA ILE A 40 -5.08 0.63 -1.69
C ILE A 40 -6.07 -0.13 -2.58
N ASP A 41 -6.84 0.61 -3.37
CA ASP A 41 -7.61 0.05 -4.47
C ASP A 41 -6.70 -0.08 -5.70
N PHE A 42 -6.55 -1.30 -6.20
CA PHE A 42 -5.73 -1.62 -7.36
C PHE A 42 -6.52 -1.60 -8.68
N ALA A 43 -7.80 -1.21 -8.65
CA ALA A 43 -8.61 -1.09 -9.85
C ALA A 43 -8.00 -0.08 -10.84
N SER A 44 -7.94 -0.53 -12.09
CA SER A 44 -7.28 0.03 -13.28
C SER A 44 -7.85 1.34 -13.79
#